data_AF-A0A841PZB3-F1
#
_entry.id   AF-A0A841PZB3-F1
#
_cell.length_a   1.000
_cell.length_b   1.000
_cell.length_c   1.000
_cell.angle_alpha   90.00
_cell.angle_beta   90.00
_cell.angle_gamma   90.00
#
_symmetry.space_group_name_H-M   'P 1'
#
loop_
_entity.id
_entity.type
_entity.pdbx_description
1 polymer ?
#
loop_
_entity_poly.entity_id
_entity_poly.type
_entity_poly.pdbx_seq_one_letter_code
_entity_poly.pdbx_strand_id
1 'polypeptide(L)'
;MEEEIVNGIGPDWQPDPMRPGARIIPAKEWDLPPYNRWTFQRAREFVPTAQIWRGRGPVLPLRERSTDIDGIEFEVAGRRSTIREFLDKSFTDGFLVLSRGEVIAERYMNGFTPHCQHTAMSVSKSITGTVFGILVDKGLIDTDSLVTRYLPELESTAYRGATVQHLLDMTAGVLVTGPYTKSGTHAQMLMVAAGWWPMEYPDYPQTTWQLFLKLTEREAPHGERFKYRSPENNLLGFIMERSSGRRFAELISTELWAPMGAEEDAYITVDRGGFPCTDGGFNATLR
;
A
#
# COMPACT_ATOMS: atom_id res chain seq x y z
N MET A 1 13.88 25.59 -17.71
CA MET A 1 13.64 24.49 -18.68
C MET A 1 13.12 23.26 -17.93
N GLU A 2 12.14 23.48 -17.05
CA GLU A 2 11.58 22.43 -16.15
C GLU A 2 10.04 22.41 -16.20
N GLU A 3 9.38 23.47 -16.68
CA GLU A 3 7.91 23.58 -16.69
C GLU A 3 7.21 22.86 -17.86
N GLU A 4 7.90 22.57 -18.98
CA GLU A 4 7.25 21.98 -20.16
C GLU A 4 6.97 20.47 -20.04
N ILE A 5 7.69 19.73 -19.17
CA ILE A 5 7.55 18.26 -19.08
C ILE A 5 6.25 17.86 -18.37
N VAL A 6 5.76 18.66 -17.42
CA VAL A 6 4.63 18.33 -16.54
C VAL A 6 3.32 18.15 -17.30
N ASN A 7 3.13 18.84 -18.43
CA ASN A 7 1.91 18.77 -19.24
C ASN A 7 1.82 17.53 -20.16
N GLY A 8 2.91 16.77 -20.32
CA GLY A 8 2.98 15.62 -21.24
C GLY A 8 2.67 14.26 -20.64
N ILE A 9 2.45 14.17 -19.32
CA ILE A 9 2.36 12.90 -18.58
C ILE A 9 0.91 12.44 -18.48
N GLY A 10 0.38 12.07 -19.65
CA GLY A 10 -0.90 11.37 -19.80
C GLY A 10 -0.76 9.85 -19.63
N PRO A 11 -1.87 9.11 -19.78
CA PRO A 11 -1.83 7.63 -19.77
C PRO A 11 -0.94 7.04 -20.87
N ASP A 12 -0.85 7.72 -22.02
CA ASP A 12 -0.04 7.33 -23.17
C ASP A 12 1.45 7.74 -23.05
N TRP A 13 1.91 8.15 -21.85
CA TRP A 13 3.30 8.51 -21.63
C TRP A 13 4.24 7.33 -21.88
N GLN A 14 5.33 7.58 -22.60
CA GLN A 14 6.38 6.61 -22.89
C GLN A 14 7.76 7.20 -22.58
N PRO A 15 8.74 6.40 -22.12
CA PRO A 15 10.11 6.83 -22.00
C PRO A 15 10.67 7.35 -23.33
N ASP A 16 11.37 8.49 -23.30
CA ASP A 16 11.99 9.08 -24.49
C ASP A 16 13.03 8.12 -25.11
N PRO A 17 12.78 7.56 -26.31
CA PRO A 17 13.69 6.61 -26.94
C PRO A 17 15.02 7.26 -27.36
N MET A 18 15.09 8.59 -27.42
CA MET A 18 16.31 9.35 -27.73
C MET A 18 17.18 9.59 -26.48
N ARG A 19 16.69 9.28 -25.28
CA ARG A 19 17.42 9.42 -24.00
C ARG A 19 17.36 8.14 -23.14
N PRO A 20 17.79 6.98 -23.68
CA PRO A 20 17.74 5.72 -22.96
C PRO A 20 18.50 5.78 -21.63
N GLY A 21 17.84 5.36 -20.55
CA GLY A 21 18.40 5.34 -19.18
C GLY A 21 18.20 6.62 -18.36
N ALA A 22 17.68 7.71 -18.94
CA ALA A 22 17.31 8.90 -18.17
C ALA A 22 16.00 8.67 -17.40
N ARG A 23 15.98 8.87 -16.07
CA ARG A 23 14.72 9.02 -15.33
C ARG A 23 14.11 10.38 -15.67
N ILE A 24 13.00 10.35 -16.40
CA ILE A 24 12.25 11.54 -16.83
C ILE A 24 11.24 11.98 -15.75
N ILE A 25 10.70 11.02 -14.99
CA ILE A 25 9.87 11.28 -13.81
C ILE A 25 10.78 11.46 -12.58
N PRO A 26 10.64 12.55 -11.80
CA PRO A 26 11.43 12.77 -10.59
C PRO A 26 11.22 11.66 -9.57
N ALA A 27 12.31 11.10 -9.04
CA ALA A 27 12.26 9.97 -8.09
C ALA A 27 11.53 10.29 -6.77
N LYS A 28 11.33 11.57 -6.46
CA LYS A 28 10.69 12.09 -5.22
C LYS A 28 9.21 12.41 -5.38
N GLU A 29 8.71 12.40 -6.62
CA GLU A 29 7.36 12.85 -6.96
C GLU A 29 6.59 11.79 -7.75
N TRP A 30 7.18 10.61 -7.98
CA TRP A 30 6.58 9.54 -8.79
C TRP A 30 5.21 9.12 -8.27
N ASP A 31 4.97 9.18 -6.95
CA ASP A 31 3.72 8.83 -6.28
C ASP A 31 2.74 10.02 -6.11
N LEU A 32 3.13 11.21 -6.57
CA LEU A 32 2.32 12.43 -6.52
C LEU A 32 1.68 12.73 -7.90
N PRO A 33 0.56 13.47 -7.95
CA PRO A 33 -0.01 13.93 -9.21
C PRO A 33 0.93 14.97 -9.88
N PRO A 34 1.03 14.97 -11.23
CA PRO A 34 0.31 14.12 -12.18
C PRO A 34 0.95 12.74 -12.42
N TYR A 35 2.19 12.53 -11.98
CA TYR A 35 3.00 11.33 -12.29
C TYR A 35 2.32 10.01 -11.89
N ASN A 36 1.64 10.01 -10.75
CA ASN A 36 1.01 8.83 -10.18
C ASN A 36 0.02 8.10 -11.12
N ARG A 37 -0.62 8.83 -12.04
CA ARG A 37 -1.51 8.27 -13.08
C ARG A 37 -0.82 7.28 -14.02
N TRP A 38 0.49 7.38 -14.18
CA TRP A 38 1.27 6.47 -15.01
C TRP A 38 2.10 5.49 -14.18
N THR A 39 2.63 5.95 -13.05
CA THR A 39 3.59 5.20 -12.23
C THR A 39 2.94 4.20 -11.27
N PHE A 40 1.69 4.39 -10.84
CA PHE A 40 1.00 3.40 -9.98
C PHE A 40 0.72 2.08 -10.70
N GLN A 41 0.65 2.11 -12.03
CA GLN A 41 0.61 0.92 -12.89
C GLN A 41 2.00 0.24 -13.06
N ARG A 42 3.07 0.88 -12.55
CA ARG A 42 4.49 0.58 -12.85
C ARG A 42 5.44 0.77 -11.65
N ALA A 43 4.93 0.67 -10.42
CA ALA A 43 5.68 1.01 -9.20
C ALA A 43 7.03 0.27 -9.04
N ARG A 44 7.12 -0.96 -9.56
CA ARG A 44 8.35 -1.77 -9.65
C ARG A 44 9.50 -1.16 -10.47
N GLU A 45 9.25 -0.15 -11.30
CA GLU A 45 10.31 0.62 -12.01
C GLU A 45 10.97 1.69 -11.11
N PHE A 46 10.29 2.04 -10.01
CA PHE A 46 10.70 3.12 -9.11
C PHE A 46 11.30 2.58 -7.80
N VAL A 47 10.68 1.56 -7.22
CA VAL A 47 10.96 1.02 -5.87
C VAL A 47 11.27 -0.48 -5.94
N PRO A 48 12.22 -1.02 -5.14
CA PRO A 48 12.44 -2.45 -5.00
C PRO A 48 11.17 -3.20 -4.55
N THR A 49 11.03 -4.48 -4.92
CA THR A 49 9.81 -5.26 -4.64
C THR A 49 10.09 -6.68 -4.18
N ALA A 50 9.15 -7.25 -3.43
CA ALA A 50 9.03 -8.70 -3.20
C ALA A 50 7.78 -9.25 -3.90
N GLN A 51 7.93 -10.37 -4.60
CA GLN A 51 6.84 -11.09 -5.28
C GLN A 51 5.94 -11.79 -4.25
N ILE A 52 4.62 -11.75 -4.49
CA ILE A 52 3.59 -12.47 -3.74
C ILE A 52 2.99 -13.48 -4.72
N TRP A 53 3.46 -14.72 -4.65
CA TRP A 53 3.17 -15.74 -5.65
C TRP A 53 1.73 -16.27 -5.54
N ARG A 54 1.03 -16.41 -6.67
CA ARG A 54 -0.32 -17.00 -6.78
C ARG A 54 -0.39 -18.51 -6.62
N GLY A 55 0.77 -19.18 -6.52
CA GLY A 55 0.85 -20.63 -6.42
C GLY A 55 0.66 -21.37 -7.76
N ARG A 56 0.67 -22.70 -7.68
CA ARG A 56 0.35 -23.61 -8.81
C ARG A 56 -1.13 -24.01 -8.88
N GLY A 57 -1.93 -23.55 -7.92
CA GLY A 57 -3.36 -23.86 -7.86
C GLY A 57 -4.13 -23.25 -9.04
N PRO A 58 -5.32 -23.79 -9.35
CA PRO A 58 -6.19 -23.21 -10.36
C PRO A 58 -6.54 -21.76 -10.00
N VAL A 59 -6.77 -20.93 -11.02
CA VAL A 59 -7.47 -19.66 -10.85
C VAL A 59 -8.90 -19.94 -10.42
N LEU A 60 -9.48 -19.14 -9.53
CA LEU A 60 -10.90 -19.14 -9.22
C LEU A 60 -11.65 -18.43 -10.37
N PRO A 61 -12.39 -19.14 -11.24
CA PRO A 61 -13.01 -18.49 -12.39
C PRO A 61 -14.17 -17.60 -11.95
N LEU A 62 -14.01 -16.28 -12.13
CA LEU A 62 -15.11 -15.33 -11.99
C LEU A 62 -16.04 -15.44 -13.20
N ARG A 63 -17.34 -15.66 -12.96
CA ARG A 63 -18.32 -15.72 -14.04
C ARG A 63 -18.68 -14.32 -14.51
N GLU A 64 -18.76 -14.11 -15.81
CA GLU A 64 -19.16 -12.80 -16.36
C GLU A 64 -20.66 -12.74 -16.61
N ARG A 65 -21.30 -11.68 -16.10
CA ARG A 65 -22.70 -11.34 -16.36
C ARG A 65 -22.82 -9.84 -16.59
N SER A 66 -22.18 -9.40 -17.66
CA SER A 66 -22.11 -7.99 -18.06
C SER A 66 -23.49 -7.34 -18.09
N THR A 67 -23.62 -6.25 -17.35
CA THR A 67 -24.79 -5.37 -17.30
C THR A 67 -24.30 -3.95 -17.57
N ASP A 68 -24.99 -3.20 -18.42
CA ASP A 68 -24.68 -1.79 -18.56
C ASP A 68 -25.12 -1.03 -17.30
N ILE A 69 -24.15 -0.41 -16.65
CA ILE A 69 -24.33 0.41 -15.44
C ILE A 69 -23.83 1.84 -15.66
N ASP A 70 -23.27 2.16 -16.84
CA ASP A 70 -22.57 3.44 -17.08
C ASP A 70 -23.54 4.62 -16.93
N GLY A 71 -24.82 4.42 -17.28
CA GLY A 71 -25.91 5.38 -17.13
C GLY A 71 -26.62 5.40 -15.78
N ILE A 72 -26.19 4.64 -14.75
CA ILE A 72 -26.81 4.71 -13.42
C ILE A 72 -26.51 6.08 -12.81
N GLU A 73 -27.56 6.86 -12.58
CA GLU A 73 -27.51 8.15 -11.88
C GLU A 73 -27.36 7.97 -10.37
N PHE A 74 -26.56 8.85 -9.76
CA PHE A 74 -26.45 8.98 -8.31
C PHE A 74 -26.21 10.44 -7.91
N GLU A 75 -26.40 10.76 -6.62
CA GLU A 75 -26.20 12.11 -6.09
C GLU A 75 -25.27 12.09 -4.87
N VAL A 76 -24.22 12.93 -4.89
CA VAL A 76 -23.30 13.14 -3.77
C VAL A 76 -23.19 14.64 -3.49
N ALA A 77 -23.46 15.04 -2.25
CA ALA A 77 -23.39 16.43 -1.80
C ALA A 77 -24.14 17.43 -2.72
N GLY A 78 -25.34 17.05 -3.19
CA GLY A 78 -26.18 17.86 -4.09
C GLY A 78 -25.70 17.92 -5.54
N ARG A 79 -24.70 17.13 -5.94
CA ARG A 79 -24.24 16.99 -7.33
C ARG A 79 -24.68 15.64 -7.87
N ARG A 80 -25.43 15.65 -8.96
CA ARG A 80 -25.77 14.45 -9.73
C ARG A 80 -24.66 14.13 -10.72
N SER A 81 -24.42 12.84 -10.93
CA SER A 81 -23.59 12.33 -12.01
C SER A 81 -24.04 10.91 -12.36
N THR A 82 -23.59 10.39 -13.49
CA THR A 82 -23.66 8.95 -13.78
C THR A 82 -22.39 8.23 -13.34
N ILE A 83 -22.42 6.89 -13.27
CA ILE A 83 -21.21 6.08 -13.06
C ILE A 83 -20.15 6.42 -14.12
N ARG A 84 -20.51 6.49 -15.41
CA ARG A 84 -19.62 6.87 -16.52
C ARG A 84 -18.86 8.16 -16.24
N GLU A 85 -19.62 9.22 -15.98
CA GLU A 85 -19.07 10.55 -15.75
C GLU A 85 -18.16 10.62 -14.53
N PHE A 86 -18.49 9.88 -13.47
CA PHE A 86 -17.66 9.82 -12.29
C PHE A 86 -16.30 9.20 -12.61
N LEU A 87 -16.27 8.02 -13.24
CA LEU A 87 -15.03 7.31 -13.58
C LEU A 87 -14.12 8.15 -14.50
N ASP A 88 -14.71 8.88 -15.45
CA ASP A 88 -13.98 9.80 -16.34
C ASP A 88 -13.36 10.99 -15.58
N LYS A 89 -14.06 11.54 -14.57
CA LYS A 89 -13.64 12.74 -13.82
C LYS A 89 -12.78 12.42 -12.59
N SER A 90 -12.75 11.17 -12.12
CA SER A 90 -12.03 10.74 -10.91
C SER A 90 -10.60 10.22 -11.16
N PHE A 91 -10.12 10.24 -12.42
CA PHE A 91 -8.89 9.57 -12.83
C PHE A 91 -8.90 8.06 -12.51
N THR A 92 -10.04 7.40 -12.70
CA THR A 92 -10.11 5.95 -12.51
C THR A 92 -9.33 5.22 -13.60
N ASP A 93 -8.49 4.28 -13.17
CA ASP A 93 -7.70 3.40 -14.05
C ASP A 93 -8.40 2.03 -14.21
N GLY A 94 -8.86 1.43 -13.11
CA GLY A 94 -9.61 0.18 -13.09
C GLY A 94 -10.86 0.27 -12.21
N PHE A 95 -11.96 -0.34 -12.66
CA PHE A 95 -13.21 -0.41 -11.91
C PHE A 95 -13.92 -1.75 -12.16
N LEU A 96 -14.29 -2.46 -11.09
CA LEU A 96 -14.95 -3.76 -11.17
C LEU A 96 -16.10 -3.83 -10.15
N VAL A 97 -17.23 -4.39 -10.58
CA VAL A 97 -18.40 -4.67 -9.73
C VAL A 97 -18.64 -6.17 -9.71
N LEU A 98 -18.31 -6.82 -8.59
CA LEU A 98 -18.63 -8.21 -8.32
C LEU A 98 -19.94 -8.31 -7.52
N SER A 99 -20.90 -9.11 -7.98
CA SER A 99 -22.15 -9.36 -7.26
C SER A 99 -22.46 -10.85 -7.26
N ARG A 100 -22.61 -11.45 -6.07
CA ARG A 100 -22.94 -12.87 -5.89
C ARG A 100 -21.99 -13.85 -6.61
N GLY A 101 -20.73 -13.47 -6.79
CA GLY A 101 -19.72 -14.26 -7.51
C GLY A 101 -19.69 -14.06 -9.02
N GLU A 102 -20.47 -13.10 -9.56
CA GLU A 102 -20.49 -12.75 -10.98
C GLU A 102 -19.95 -11.32 -11.18
N VAL A 103 -19.08 -11.12 -12.19
CA VAL A 103 -18.63 -9.81 -12.65
C VAL A 103 -19.77 -9.16 -13.43
N ILE A 104 -20.36 -8.12 -12.84
CA ILE A 104 -21.49 -7.37 -13.40
C ILE A 104 -21.01 -6.28 -14.34
N ALA A 105 -19.91 -5.62 -13.99
CA ALA A 105 -19.29 -4.61 -14.82
C ALA A 105 -17.79 -4.54 -14.53
N GLU A 106 -17.03 -4.21 -15.55
CA GLU A 106 -15.58 -4.05 -15.48
C GLU A 106 -15.16 -2.98 -16.51
N ARG A 107 -14.25 -2.09 -16.12
CA ARG A 107 -13.73 -1.00 -16.95
C ARG A 107 -12.24 -0.88 -16.75
N TYR A 108 -11.53 -0.73 -17.86
CA TYR A 108 -10.11 -0.43 -17.95
C TYR A 108 -9.94 0.91 -18.66
N MET A 109 -9.21 1.83 -18.05
CA MET A 109 -9.14 3.25 -18.42
C MET A 109 -7.69 3.74 -18.23
N ASN A 110 -7.35 4.91 -18.78
CA ASN A 110 -6.02 5.52 -18.61
C ASN A 110 -4.83 4.57 -18.91
N GLY A 111 -4.93 3.75 -19.96
CA GLY A 111 -3.86 2.81 -20.35
C GLY A 111 -3.70 1.58 -19.46
N PHE A 112 -4.49 1.46 -18.38
CA PHE A 112 -4.58 0.26 -17.57
C PHE A 112 -5.19 -0.91 -18.37
N THR A 113 -4.77 -2.14 -18.07
CA THR A 113 -5.18 -3.36 -18.80
C THR A 113 -5.33 -4.53 -17.84
N PRO A 114 -6.03 -5.65 -18.20
CA PRO A 114 -6.32 -6.74 -17.29
C PRO A 114 -5.13 -7.34 -16.54
N HIS A 115 -3.98 -7.48 -17.21
CA HIS A 115 -2.75 -8.03 -16.62
C HIS A 115 -1.83 -6.96 -16.00
N CYS A 116 -2.27 -5.70 -15.95
CA CYS A 116 -1.51 -4.63 -15.33
C CYS A 116 -1.76 -4.63 -13.82
N GLN A 117 -0.69 -4.52 -13.05
CA GLN A 117 -0.75 -4.45 -11.59
C GLN A 117 -0.73 -2.99 -11.14
N HIS A 118 -1.64 -2.61 -10.25
CA HIS A 118 -1.80 -1.24 -9.77
C HIS A 118 -1.47 -1.13 -8.27
N THR A 119 -0.78 -0.06 -7.85
CA THR A 119 -0.54 0.27 -6.44
C THR A 119 -1.87 0.42 -5.70
N ALA A 120 -2.11 -0.43 -4.72
CA ALA A 120 -3.36 -0.47 -3.95
C ALA A 120 -3.41 0.60 -2.83
N MET A 121 -2.28 1.28 -2.57
CA MET A 121 -2.15 2.25 -1.48
C MET A 121 -2.66 1.66 -0.16
N SER A 122 -3.44 2.40 0.63
CA SER A 122 -3.87 1.96 1.96
C SER A 122 -4.84 0.77 1.98
N VAL A 123 -5.30 0.26 0.82
CA VAL A 123 -5.95 -1.07 0.75
C VAL A 123 -4.99 -2.19 1.19
N SER A 124 -3.67 -1.98 1.06
CA SER A 124 -2.61 -2.86 1.60
C SER A 124 -2.79 -3.18 3.09
N LYS A 125 -3.35 -2.24 3.87
CA LYS A 125 -3.62 -2.43 5.30
C LYS A 125 -4.70 -3.48 5.56
N SER A 126 -5.76 -3.49 4.74
CA SER A 126 -6.82 -4.50 4.84
C SER A 126 -6.29 -5.89 4.51
N ILE A 127 -5.44 -6.02 3.48
CA ILE A 127 -4.77 -7.28 3.11
C ILE A 127 -3.83 -7.75 4.24
N THR A 128 -3.05 -6.83 4.80
CA THR A 128 -2.21 -7.07 5.99
C THR A 128 -3.06 -7.60 7.14
N GLY A 129 -4.13 -6.88 7.51
CA GLY A 129 -5.02 -7.22 8.62
C GLY A 129 -5.76 -8.55 8.43
N THR A 130 -6.16 -8.90 7.20
CA THR A 130 -6.74 -10.21 6.90
C THR A 130 -5.77 -11.35 7.22
N VAL A 131 -4.52 -11.26 6.74
CA VAL A 131 -3.52 -12.30 7.02
C VAL A 131 -3.07 -12.27 8.47
N PHE A 132 -3.00 -11.09 9.09
CA PHE A 132 -2.76 -10.94 10.53
C PHE A 132 -3.81 -11.72 11.35
N GLY A 133 -5.09 -11.58 11.00
CA GLY A 133 -6.19 -12.34 11.62
C GLY A 133 -6.04 -13.86 11.47
N ILE A 134 -5.54 -14.34 10.33
CA ILE A 134 -5.21 -15.76 10.13
C ILE A 134 -4.09 -16.22 11.07
N LEU A 135 -3.07 -15.39 11.32
CA LEU A 135 -2.00 -15.72 12.27
C LEU A 135 -2.46 -15.66 13.74
N VAL A 136 -3.45 -14.82 14.05
CA VAL A 136 -4.13 -14.80 15.37
C VAL A 136 -4.95 -16.08 15.57
N ASP A 137 -5.76 -16.50 14.60
CA ASP A 137 -6.54 -17.75 14.64
C ASP A 137 -5.63 -18.99 14.81
N LYS A 138 -4.46 -18.98 14.15
CA LYS A 138 -3.41 -20.02 14.33
C LYS A 138 -2.67 -19.95 15.68
N GLY A 139 -3.00 -18.99 16.56
CA GLY A 139 -2.37 -18.83 17.87
C GLY A 139 -0.91 -18.33 17.84
N LEU A 140 -0.43 -17.82 16.69
CA LEU A 140 0.92 -17.27 16.56
C LEU A 140 1.01 -15.84 17.11
N ILE A 141 -0.13 -15.12 17.13
CA ILE A 141 -0.23 -13.75 17.63
C ILE A 141 -1.42 -13.64 18.58
N ASP A 142 -1.14 -13.22 19.81
CA ASP A 142 -2.10 -12.71 20.78
C ASP A 142 -2.18 -11.18 20.63
N THR A 143 -3.40 -10.65 20.47
CA THR A 143 -3.69 -9.22 20.28
C THR A 143 -3.64 -8.39 21.56
N ASP A 144 -3.89 -9.01 22.71
CA ASP A 144 -3.87 -8.34 24.02
C ASP A 144 -2.42 -8.22 24.55
N SER A 145 -1.50 -9.01 24.00
CA SER A 145 -0.07 -8.91 24.29
C SER A 145 0.54 -7.57 23.89
N LEU A 146 1.56 -7.16 24.65
CA LEU A 146 2.39 -6.00 24.33
C LEU A 146 3.13 -6.19 23.01
N VAL A 147 3.26 -5.11 22.22
CA VAL A 147 4.10 -5.06 21.01
C VAL A 147 5.53 -5.52 21.31
N THR A 148 6.06 -5.15 22.49
CA THR A 148 7.44 -5.49 22.91
C THR A 148 7.62 -6.97 23.28
N ARG A 149 6.55 -7.78 23.35
CA ARG A 149 6.64 -9.25 23.39
C ARG A 149 7.25 -9.82 22.11
N TYR A 150 6.93 -9.23 20.96
CA TYR A 150 7.38 -9.68 19.63
C TYR A 150 8.59 -8.86 19.14
N LEU A 151 8.62 -7.57 19.52
CA LEU A 151 9.59 -6.56 19.09
C LEU A 151 10.26 -5.90 20.32
N PRO A 152 11.06 -6.64 21.11
CA PRO A 152 11.64 -6.14 22.37
C PRO A 152 12.53 -4.90 22.20
N GLU A 153 13.10 -4.67 21.03
CA GLU A 153 13.89 -3.47 20.69
C GLU A 153 13.08 -2.17 20.86
N LEU A 154 11.74 -2.26 20.69
CA LEU A 154 10.82 -1.13 20.85
C LEU A 154 10.56 -0.73 22.31
N GLU A 155 11.09 -1.46 23.30
CA GLU A 155 10.97 -1.11 24.72
C GLU A 155 11.62 0.25 25.04
N SER A 156 12.61 0.68 24.25
CA SER A 156 13.23 2.00 24.34
C SER A 156 12.40 3.15 23.71
N THR A 157 11.35 2.82 22.97
CA THR A 157 10.60 3.77 22.11
C THR A 157 9.29 4.24 22.75
N ALA A 158 8.52 5.05 22.01
CA ALA A 158 7.17 5.45 22.38
C ALA A 158 6.19 4.25 22.45
N TYR A 159 6.44 3.17 21.70
CA TYR A 159 5.57 1.98 21.62
C TYR A 159 5.58 1.10 22.88
N ARG A 160 6.50 1.30 23.83
CA ARG A 160 6.50 0.60 25.13
C ARG A 160 5.12 0.67 25.81
N GLY A 161 4.55 -0.48 26.13
CA GLY A 161 3.21 -0.57 26.74
C GLY A 161 2.03 -0.44 25.77
N ALA A 162 2.24 -0.36 24.46
CA ALA A 162 1.18 -0.60 23.48
C ALA A 162 0.90 -2.11 23.38
N THR A 163 -0.37 -2.50 23.28
CA THR A 163 -0.76 -3.85 22.85
C THR A 163 -0.74 -3.94 21.33
N VAL A 164 -0.78 -5.16 20.80
CA VAL A 164 -0.98 -5.40 19.37
C VAL A 164 -2.33 -4.84 18.90
N GLN A 165 -3.37 -4.96 19.71
CA GLN A 165 -4.69 -4.39 19.42
C GLN A 165 -4.64 -2.87 19.23
N HIS A 166 -3.82 -2.14 20.01
CA HIS A 166 -3.65 -0.69 19.81
C HIS A 166 -3.04 -0.32 18.44
N LEU A 167 -2.27 -1.20 17.81
CA LEU A 167 -1.77 -1.01 16.44
C LEU A 167 -2.84 -1.33 15.39
N LEU A 168 -3.61 -2.41 15.60
CA LEU A 168 -4.72 -2.81 14.71
C LEU A 168 -5.80 -1.71 14.63
N ASP A 169 -6.16 -1.13 15.78
CA ASP A 169 -7.19 -0.09 15.87
C ASP A 169 -6.67 1.33 15.60
N MET A 170 -5.37 1.50 15.31
CA MET A 170 -4.70 2.81 15.21
C MET A 170 -4.97 3.74 16.41
N THR A 171 -4.87 3.18 17.61
CA THR A 171 -5.04 3.88 18.90
C THR A 171 -3.73 3.99 19.69
N ALA A 172 -2.59 3.61 19.10
CA ALA A 172 -1.30 3.83 19.73
C ALA A 172 -1.05 5.34 19.94
N GLY A 173 -0.51 5.70 21.10
CA GLY A 173 -0.30 7.08 21.52
C GLY A 173 0.96 7.76 20.96
N VAL A 174 1.58 7.20 19.91
CA VAL A 174 2.89 7.61 19.41
C VAL A 174 2.83 8.88 18.55
N LEU A 175 3.77 9.81 18.77
CA LEU A 175 3.84 11.05 17.99
C LEU A 175 4.45 10.82 16.60
N VAL A 176 3.60 10.78 15.58
CA VAL A 176 4.01 10.87 14.16
C VAL A 176 3.66 12.26 13.66
N THR A 177 4.68 13.01 13.22
CA THR A 177 4.54 14.43 12.83
C THR A 177 4.26 14.60 11.34
N GLY A 178 3.41 15.59 11.03
CA GLY A 178 3.29 16.27 9.74
C GLY A 178 2.78 15.47 8.52
N PRO A 179 2.61 16.13 7.36
CA PRO A 179 2.31 15.48 6.09
C PRO A 179 3.60 15.06 5.36
N TYR A 180 3.51 14.02 4.53
CA TYR A 180 4.62 13.48 3.71
C TYR A 180 5.36 14.55 2.90
N THR A 181 4.66 15.60 2.44
CA THR A 181 5.22 16.68 1.60
C THR A 181 6.04 17.72 2.37
N LYS A 182 6.06 17.70 3.72
CA LYS A 182 6.80 18.69 4.52
C LYS A 182 8.13 18.11 5.02
N SER A 183 9.22 18.82 4.72
CA SER A 183 10.57 18.47 5.16
C SER A 183 10.71 18.32 6.67
N GLY A 184 11.42 17.28 7.11
CA GLY A 184 11.74 17.02 8.52
C GLY A 184 10.61 16.37 9.33
N THR A 185 9.54 15.91 8.69
CA THR A 185 8.41 15.26 9.35
C THR A 185 8.57 13.74 9.41
N HIS A 186 8.01 13.08 10.44
CA HIS A 186 8.04 11.61 10.54
C HIS A 186 7.32 10.95 9.35
N ALA A 187 6.27 11.59 8.82
CA ALA A 187 5.61 11.15 7.60
C ALA A 187 6.57 11.19 6.39
N GLN A 188 7.29 12.28 6.15
CA GLN A 188 8.28 12.32 5.06
C GLN A 188 9.41 11.29 5.28
N MET A 189 9.89 11.17 6.51
CA MET A 189 10.93 10.18 6.84
C MET A 189 10.47 8.75 6.52
N LEU A 190 9.18 8.43 6.66
CA LEU A 190 8.62 7.14 6.24
C LEU A 190 8.79 6.90 4.73
N MET A 191 8.56 7.90 3.87
CA MET A 191 8.69 7.73 2.41
C MET A 191 10.13 7.36 2.01
N VAL A 192 11.12 7.99 2.65
CA VAL A 192 12.54 7.68 2.45
C VAL A 192 12.88 6.31 3.04
N ALA A 193 12.44 6.06 4.29
CA ALA A 193 12.70 4.84 5.03
C ALA A 193 12.08 3.59 4.38
N ALA A 194 10.91 3.72 3.75
CA ALA A 194 10.22 2.67 3.00
C ALA A 194 10.75 2.48 1.56
N GLY A 195 11.78 3.24 1.16
CA GLY A 195 12.40 3.16 -0.16
C GLY A 195 11.62 3.82 -1.29
N TRP A 196 10.50 4.50 -1.00
CA TRP A 196 9.67 5.17 -1.99
C TRP A 196 10.30 6.46 -2.52
N TRP A 197 10.95 7.25 -1.66
CA TRP A 197 11.60 8.52 -2.02
C TRP A 197 13.14 8.41 -1.98
N PRO A 198 13.86 9.22 -2.78
CA PRO A 198 15.30 9.09 -2.97
C PRO A 198 16.09 9.50 -1.72
N MET A 199 17.31 8.97 -1.65
CA MET A 199 18.24 9.16 -0.54
C MET A 199 18.99 10.50 -0.59
N GLU A 200 18.24 11.59 -0.63
CA GLU A 200 18.75 12.97 -0.53
C GLU A 200 18.98 13.44 0.92
N TYR A 201 18.61 12.60 1.90
CA TYR A 201 18.57 12.91 3.32
C TYR A 201 19.45 11.93 4.12
N PRO A 202 20.77 12.10 4.18
CA PRO A 202 21.68 11.13 4.81
C PRO A 202 21.40 10.91 6.32
N ASP A 203 20.85 11.90 7.02
CA ASP A 203 20.52 11.81 8.46
C ASP A 203 19.18 11.09 8.74
N TYR A 204 18.37 10.84 7.70
CA TYR A 204 17.07 10.18 7.85
C TYR A 204 17.23 8.66 8.06
N PRO A 205 16.24 8.00 8.68
CA PRO A 205 16.20 6.54 8.73
C PRO A 205 16.28 5.92 7.32
N GLN A 206 17.16 4.92 7.16
CA GLN A 206 17.44 4.23 5.90
C GLN A 206 16.51 3.04 5.63
N THR A 207 15.81 2.60 6.66
CA THR A 207 14.85 1.50 6.65
C THR A 207 13.67 1.84 7.54
N THR A 208 12.52 1.25 7.28
CA THR A 208 11.29 1.46 8.06
C THR A 208 11.51 1.08 9.53
N TRP A 209 12.34 0.08 9.81
CA TRP A 209 12.75 -0.31 11.17
C TRP A 209 13.53 0.80 11.90
N GLN A 210 14.49 1.45 11.23
CA GLN A 210 15.27 2.54 11.83
C GLN A 210 14.41 3.75 12.18
N LEU A 211 13.28 3.97 11.48
CA LEU A 211 12.34 5.04 11.84
C LEU A 211 11.66 4.73 13.18
N PHE A 212 11.15 3.51 13.38
CA PHE A 212 10.50 3.13 14.64
C PHE A 212 11.42 3.24 15.85
N LEU A 213 12.69 2.87 15.71
CA LEU A 213 13.68 3.01 16.78
C LEU A 213 13.94 4.48 17.18
N LYS A 214 13.64 5.47 16.31
CA LYS A 214 13.75 6.90 16.62
C LYS A 214 12.45 7.53 17.17
N LEU A 215 11.29 6.85 17.08
CA LEU A 215 10.02 7.38 17.59
C LEU A 215 9.91 7.21 19.11
N THR A 216 10.46 8.16 19.87
CA THR A 216 10.53 8.12 21.34
C THR A 216 9.42 8.90 22.07
N GLU A 217 8.73 9.81 21.38
CA GLU A 217 7.70 10.70 21.94
C GLU A 217 6.27 10.15 21.83
N ARG A 218 5.44 10.47 22.83
CA ARG A 218 4.00 10.16 22.85
C ARG A 218 3.17 11.44 22.83
N GLU A 219 2.06 11.40 22.10
CA GLU A 219 1.02 12.45 22.08
C GLU A 219 -0.23 12.08 22.90
N ALA A 220 -0.31 10.84 23.38
CA ALA A 220 -1.36 10.31 24.26
C ALA A 220 -0.88 9.02 24.97
N PRO A 221 -1.57 8.57 26.03
CA PRO A 221 -1.76 7.16 26.34
C PRO A 221 -2.17 6.31 25.12
N HIS A 222 -1.75 5.04 25.10
CA HIS A 222 -2.25 4.08 24.10
C HIS A 222 -3.69 3.69 24.43
N GLY A 223 -4.54 3.52 23.40
CA GLY A 223 -5.95 3.20 23.54
C GLY A 223 -6.88 4.41 23.76
N GLU A 224 -6.35 5.61 24.02
CA GLU A 224 -7.18 6.79 24.35
C GLU A 224 -8.02 7.30 23.17
N ARG A 225 -7.44 7.34 21.96
CA ARG A 225 -8.09 7.91 20.78
C ARG A 225 -7.61 7.30 19.48
N PHE A 226 -8.53 7.12 18.53
CA PHE A 226 -8.20 6.79 17.14
C PHE A 226 -7.44 7.95 16.48
N LYS A 227 -6.36 7.64 15.78
CA LYS A 227 -5.70 8.56 14.84
C LYS A 227 -5.07 7.74 13.73
N TYR A 228 -5.54 7.94 12.49
CA TYR A 228 -5.03 7.20 11.35
C TYR A 228 -3.53 7.47 11.12
N ARG A 229 -2.67 6.43 11.26
CA ARG A 229 -1.22 6.53 11.06
C ARG A 229 -0.69 5.35 10.25
N SER A 230 -0.25 5.61 9.02
CA SER A 230 0.35 4.57 8.15
C SER A 230 1.48 3.75 8.81
N PRO A 231 2.47 4.34 9.52
CA PRO A 231 3.56 3.57 10.12
C PRO A 231 3.12 2.40 11.01
N GLU A 232 2.01 2.52 11.75
CA GLU A 232 1.60 1.50 12.72
C GLU A 232 1.30 0.14 12.06
N ASN A 233 0.84 0.14 10.81
CA ASN A 233 0.64 -1.11 10.05
C ASN A 233 1.97 -1.80 9.69
N ASN A 234 3.07 -1.06 9.50
CA ASN A 234 4.38 -1.66 9.26
C ASN A 234 4.92 -2.39 10.50
N LEU A 235 4.54 -1.96 11.72
CA LEU A 235 4.82 -2.74 12.92
C LEU A 235 4.04 -4.06 12.95
N LEU A 236 2.79 -4.09 12.48
CA LEU A 236 2.06 -5.36 12.31
C LEU A 236 2.82 -6.30 11.37
N GLY A 237 3.36 -5.79 10.26
CA GLY A 237 4.24 -6.55 9.36
C GLY A 237 5.47 -7.14 10.04
N PHE A 238 6.18 -6.36 10.87
CA PHE A 238 7.32 -6.85 11.64
C PHE A 238 6.90 -7.94 12.65
N ILE A 239 5.73 -7.80 13.30
CA ILE A 239 5.20 -8.81 14.21
C ILE A 239 4.88 -10.11 13.46
N MET A 240 4.29 -10.03 12.26
CA MET A 240 4.00 -11.20 11.41
C MET A 240 5.25 -11.99 11.02
N GLU A 241 6.34 -11.30 10.61
CA GLU A 241 7.60 -11.99 10.29
C GLU A 241 8.25 -12.60 11.55
N ARG A 242 8.18 -11.91 12.69
CA ARG A 242 8.82 -12.35 13.95
C ARG A 242 8.07 -13.47 14.65
N SER A 243 6.74 -13.54 14.54
CA SER A 243 5.93 -14.61 15.12
C SER A 243 5.91 -15.89 14.27
N SER A 244 6.04 -15.76 12.95
CA SER A 244 6.02 -16.91 12.01
C SER A 244 7.40 -17.41 11.59
N GLY A 245 8.43 -16.58 11.67
CA GLY A 245 9.76 -16.85 11.12
C GLY A 245 9.82 -16.82 9.58
N ARG A 246 8.76 -16.37 8.90
CA ARG A 246 8.61 -16.37 7.44
C ARG A 246 8.53 -14.94 6.91
N ARG A 247 8.89 -14.72 5.65
CA ARG A 247 8.79 -13.38 5.04
C ARG A 247 7.34 -12.99 4.83
N PHE A 248 7.01 -11.71 5.04
CA PHE A 248 5.66 -11.18 4.90
C PHE A 248 5.03 -11.50 3.54
N ALA A 249 5.77 -11.30 2.44
CA ALA A 249 5.27 -11.61 1.09
C ALA A 249 4.93 -13.11 0.90
N GLU A 250 5.65 -13.99 1.60
CA GLU A 250 5.39 -15.44 1.64
C GLU A 250 4.15 -15.76 2.48
N LEU A 251 3.94 -15.04 3.59
CA LEU A 251 2.71 -15.11 4.39
C LEU A 251 1.49 -14.68 3.56
N ILE A 252 1.52 -13.52 2.89
CA ILE A 252 0.41 -13.10 2.02
C ILE A 252 0.18 -14.11 0.89
N SER A 253 1.25 -14.62 0.28
CA SER A 253 1.17 -15.63 -0.79
C SER A 253 0.49 -16.92 -0.32
N THR A 254 0.92 -17.48 0.81
CA THR A 254 0.49 -18.82 1.26
C THR A 254 -0.78 -18.83 2.09
N GLU A 255 -1.10 -17.75 2.79
CA GLU A 255 -2.26 -17.69 3.69
C GLU A 255 -3.50 -17.08 3.03
N LEU A 256 -3.34 -16.28 1.97
CA LEU A 256 -4.44 -15.58 1.30
C LEU A 256 -4.38 -15.70 -0.23
N TRP A 257 -3.30 -15.25 -0.87
CA TRP A 257 -3.25 -15.00 -2.32
C TRP A 257 -3.37 -16.27 -3.17
N ALA A 258 -2.61 -17.32 -2.84
CA ALA A 258 -2.71 -18.61 -3.49
C ALA A 258 -3.98 -19.40 -3.08
N PRO A 259 -4.38 -19.47 -1.80
CA PRO A 259 -5.63 -20.13 -1.39
C PRO A 259 -6.90 -19.54 -2.00
N MET A 260 -6.97 -18.22 -2.22
CA MET A 260 -8.14 -17.58 -2.84
C MET A 260 -8.25 -17.80 -4.36
N GLY A 261 -7.21 -18.36 -5.00
CA GLY A 261 -7.19 -18.64 -6.42
C GLY A 261 -6.99 -17.41 -7.31
N ALA A 262 -6.15 -16.45 -6.89
CA ALA A 262 -5.86 -15.23 -7.65
C ALA A 262 -5.51 -15.49 -9.13
N GLU A 263 -5.88 -14.57 -10.03
CA GLU A 263 -5.57 -14.72 -11.46
C GLU A 263 -4.05 -14.62 -11.71
N GLU A 264 -3.42 -13.56 -11.19
CA GLU A 264 -2.00 -13.23 -11.38
C GLU A 264 -1.21 -13.24 -10.05
N ASP A 265 0.12 -13.24 -10.16
CA ASP A 265 0.97 -12.87 -9.01
C ASP A 265 0.63 -11.44 -8.54
N ALA A 266 0.87 -11.17 -7.26
CA ALA A 266 0.95 -9.81 -6.72
C ALA A 266 2.40 -9.44 -6.40
N TYR A 267 2.64 -8.21 -5.99
CA TYR A 267 3.91 -7.83 -5.38
C TYR A 267 3.71 -6.77 -4.30
N ILE A 268 4.74 -6.55 -3.50
CA ILE A 268 4.78 -5.47 -2.52
C ILE A 268 6.11 -4.73 -2.60
N THR A 269 6.07 -3.40 -2.59
CA THR A 269 7.29 -2.58 -2.51
C THR A 269 8.01 -2.82 -1.19
N VAL A 270 9.34 -2.90 -1.20
CA VAL A 270 10.16 -3.12 -0.01
C VAL A 270 11.16 -1.99 0.20
N ASP A 271 11.54 -1.78 1.46
CA ASP A 271 12.61 -0.88 1.85
C ASP A 271 14.00 -1.42 1.46
N ARG A 272 15.05 -0.65 1.79
CA ARG A 272 16.44 -1.00 1.48
C ARG A 272 16.94 -2.26 2.21
N GLY A 273 16.28 -2.68 3.28
CA GLY A 273 16.53 -3.93 4.00
C GLY A 273 15.73 -5.13 3.44
N GLY A 274 14.82 -4.89 2.48
CA GLY A 274 13.93 -5.91 1.93
C GLY A 274 12.67 -6.15 2.75
N PHE A 275 12.34 -5.27 3.71
CA PHE A 275 11.11 -5.31 4.49
C PHE A 275 9.98 -4.57 3.75
N PRO A 276 8.76 -5.13 3.64
CA PRO A 276 7.67 -4.52 2.87
C PRO A 276 7.10 -3.23 3.47
N CYS A 277 6.71 -2.32 2.58
CA CYS A 277 5.79 -1.24 2.89
C CYS A 277 4.35 -1.80 3.01
N THR A 278 4.05 -2.48 4.12
CA THR A 278 2.74 -3.13 4.36
C THR A 278 1.56 -2.16 4.36
N ASP A 279 1.82 -0.89 4.65
CA ASP A 279 0.79 0.14 4.79
C ASP A 279 0.27 0.71 3.46
N GLY A 280 0.99 0.49 2.36
CA GLY A 280 0.77 1.19 1.09
C GLY A 280 1.32 0.51 -0.18
N GLY A 281 2.24 -0.44 -0.03
CA GLY A 281 3.07 -0.98 -1.09
C GLY A 281 2.48 -2.13 -1.91
N PHE A 282 1.32 -2.67 -1.56
CA PHE A 282 0.74 -3.82 -2.26
C PHE A 282 0.32 -3.43 -3.69
N ASN A 283 0.57 -4.31 -4.64
CA ASN A 283 0.28 -4.15 -6.05
C ASN A 283 -0.29 -5.45 -6.63
N ALA A 284 -1.45 -5.37 -7.28
CA ALA A 284 -2.10 -6.50 -7.95
C ALA A 284 -2.96 -6.04 -9.13
N THR A 285 -3.44 -7.00 -9.91
CA THR A 285 -4.48 -6.81 -10.93
C THR A 285 -5.82 -6.37 -10.33
N LEU A 286 -6.77 -6.00 -11.20
CA LEU A 286 -8.13 -5.63 -10.80
C LEU A 286 -8.99 -6.84 -10.38
N ARG A 287 -8.68 -8.00 -10.96
CA ARG A 287 -9.19 -9.33 -10.59
C ARG A 287 -8.17 -10.07 -9.73
#